data_AF-A0A2V1P308-F1
#
_entry.id   AF-A0A2V1P308-F1
#
_cell.length_a   1.000
_cell.length_b   1.000
_cell.length_c   1.000
_cell.angle_alpha   90.00
_cell.angle_beta   90.00
_cell.angle_gamma   90.00
#
_symmetry.space_group_name_H-M   'P 1'
#
loop_
_entity.id
_entity.type
_entity.pdbx_description
1 polymer ?
#
loop_
_entity_poly.entity_id
_entity_poly.type
_entity_poly.pdbx_seq_one_letter_code
_entity_poly.pdbx_strand_id
1 'polypeptide(L)'
;MTMTDERDEDLFRATVETARRRTAEPDDALLDRVMADADRELAIRAPRAVTPRARRSAAAVLLAALGGWGAVGSMTTATILGIWIGVAQPDGLNALSQAWSGGDTVEVPLTGVETLVGLEGLL
;
A
#
# COMPACT_ATOMS: atom_id res chain seq x y z
N MET A 1 -22.23 -1.75 13.53
CA MET A 1 -21.48 -0.49 13.42
C MET A 1 -21.36 -0.22 11.92
N THR A 2 -22.45 0.22 11.29
CA THR A 2 -22.61 0.11 9.81
C THR A 2 -23.40 1.27 9.21
N MET A 3 -24.39 1.81 9.93
CA MET A 3 -25.27 2.85 9.40
C MET A 3 -24.63 4.26 9.33
N THR A 4 -23.58 4.55 10.11
CA THR A 4 -22.89 5.85 10.06
C THR A 4 -21.92 5.92 8.88
N ASP A 5 -21.26 4.79 8.56
CA ASP A 5 -20.25 4.69 7.50
C ASP A 5 -20.86 4.86 6.09
N GLU A 6 -21.98 4.18 5.83
CA GLU A 6 -22.72 4.31 4.55
C GLU A 6 -23.26 5.73 4.34
N ARG A 7 -23.77 6.35 5.40
CA ARG A 7 -24.28 7.73 5.36
C ARG A 7 -23.17 8.73 5.11
N ASP A 8 -22.00 8.56 5.72
CA ASP A 8 -20.87 9.46 5.54
C ASP A 8 -20.28 9.32 4.13
N GLU A 9 -20.18 8.11 3.59
CA GLU A 9 -19.75 7.84 2.22
C GLU A 9 -20.72 8.43 1.19
N ASP A 10 -22.03 8.33 1.41
CA ASP A 10 -23.05 8.92 0.54
C ASP A 10 -23.02 10.46 0.59
N LEU A 11 -22.82 11.04 1.77
CA LEU A 11 -22.62 12.48 1.92
C LEU A 11 -21.35 12.94 1.21
N PHE A 12 -20.24 12.22 1.36
CA PHE A 12 -19.00 12.53 0.66
C PHE A 12 -19.20 12.50 -0.86
N ARG A 13 -19.80 11.42 -1.38
CA ARG A 13 -20.08 11.27 -2.82
C ARG A 13 -20.96 12.40 -3.35
N ALA A 14 -22.04 12.74 -2.63
CA ALA A 14 -22.93 13.84 -3.00
C ALA A 14 -22.22 15.21 -3.00
N THR A 15 -21.33 15.46 -2.03
CA THR A 15 -20.55 16.71 -1.98
C THR A 15 -19.58 16.82 -3.16
N VAL A 16 -18.86 15.74 -3.51
CA VAL A 16 -17.95 15.69 -4.65
C VAL A 16 -18.70 15.88 -5.97
N GLU A 17 -19.86 15.25 -6.13
CA GLU A 17 -20.69 15.39 -7.32
C GLU A 17 -21.21 16.83 -7.47
N THR A 18 -21.64 17.44 -6.37
CA THR A 18 -22.07 18.83 -6.34
C THR A 18 -20.93 19.79 -6.72
N ALA A 19 -19.73 19.54 -6.20
CA ALA A 19 -18.54 20.32 -6.53
C ALA A 19 -18.17 20.21 -8.02
N ARG A 20 -18.23 19.00 -8.60
CA ARG A 20 -17.95 18.79 -10.04
C ARG A 20 -18.92 19.52 -10.97
N ARG A 21 -20.18 19.68 -10.54
CA ARG A 21 -21.20 20.42 -11.31
C ARG A 21 -21.03 21.93 -11.20
N ARG A 22 -20.34 22.41 -10.17
CA ARG A 22 -20.00 23.82 -9.96
C ARG A 22 -18.56 24.08 -10.36
N THR A 23 -18.29 24.05 -11.67
CA THR A 23 -17.04 24.60 -12.22
C THR A 23 -17.15 26.12 -12.19
N ALA A 24 -16.93 26.72 -11.02
CA ALA A 24 -16.66 28.15 -10.95
C ALA A 24 -15.25 28.36 -11.52
N GLU A 25 -15.15 29.25 -12.52
CA GLU A 25 -13.85 29.64 -13.04
C GLU A 25 -13.06 30.35 -11.92
N PRO A 26 -11.80 29.95 -11.65
CA PRO A 26 -10.99 30.62 -10.64
C PRO A 26 -10.82 32.11 -10.99
N ASP A 27 -10.76 32.97 -9.98
CA ASP A 27 -10.45 34.38 -10.18
C ASP A 27 -9.06 34.58 -10.81
N ASP A 28 -8.95 35.41 -11.84
CA ASP A 28 -7.69 35.67 -12.55
C ASP A 28 -6.61 36.18 -11.58
N ALA A 29 -6.99 37.04 -10.62
CA ALA A 29 -6.06 37.56 -9.64
C ALA A 29 -5.53 36.47 -8.67
N LEU A 30 -6.30 35.41 -8.44
CA LEU A 30 -5.83 34.24 -7.70
C LEU A 30 -4.84 33.44 -8.55
N LEU A 31 -5.15 33.21 -9.83
CA LEU A 31 -4.28 32.48 -10.73
C LEU A 31 -2.91 33.17 -10.88
N ASP A 32 -2.89 34.49 -11.04
CA ASP A 32 -1.65 35.28 -11.09
C ASP A 32 -0.80 35.10 -9.81
N ARG A 33 -1.44 35.08 -8.64
CA ARG A 33 -0.74 34.85 -7.36
C ARG A 33 -0.18 33.44 -7.26
N VAL A 34 -0.95 32.43 -7.69
CA VAL A 34 -0.51 31.03 -7.71
C VAL A 34 0.69 30.87 -8.65
N MET A 35 0.65 31.47 -9.84
CA MET A 35 1.76 31.44 -10.79
C MET A 35 3.01 32.13 -10.21
N ALA A 36 2.84 33.31 -9.60
CA ALA A 36 3.95 34.00 -8.95
C ALA A 36 4.55 33.21 -7.78
N ASP A 37 3.73 32.46 -7.03
CA ASP A 37 4.21 31.60 -5.95
C ASP A 37 4.95 30.37 -6.48
N ALA A 38 4.41 29.74 -7.52
CA ALA A 38 5.06 28.63 -8.21
C ALA A 38 6.45 29.05 -8.75
N ASP A 39 6.56 30.24 -9.34
CA ASP A 39 7.84 30.77 -9.82
C ASP A 39 8.84 31.01 -8.68
N ARG A 40 8.39 31.53 -7.54
CA ARG A 40 9.25 31.67 -6.34
C ARG A 40 9.74 30.32 -5.85
N GLU A 41 8.86 29.33 -5.77
CA GLU A 41 9.23 28.00 -5.29
C GLU A 41 10.17 27.29 -6.28
N LEU A 42 9.98 27.47 -7.59
CA LEU A 42 10.90 26.99 -8.62
C LEU A 42 12.27 27.67 -8.52
N ALA A 43 12.33 28.96 -8.22
CA ALA A 43 13.57 29.68 -8.00
C ALA A 43 14.30 29.20 -6.73
N ILE A 44 13.56 28.91 -5.64
CA ILE A 44 14.13 28.37 -4.39
C ILE A 44 14.61 26.94 -4.58
N ARG A 45 13.85 26.12 -5.28
CA ARG A 45 14.16 24.71 -5.58
C ARG A 45 15.04 24.52 -6.80
N ALA A 46 15.48 25.62 -7.44
CA ALA A 46 16.37 25.58 -8.58
C ALA A 46 17.53 24.61 -8.26
N PRO A 47 17.85 23.68 -9.17
CA PRO A 47 18.74 22.56 -8.86
C PRO A 47 20.06 23.12 -8.37
N ARG A 48 20.28 23.00 -7.05
CA ARG A 48 21.56 23.30 -6.43
C ARG A 48 22.60 22.46 -7.17
N ALA A 49 23.69 23.10 -7.61
CA ALA A 49 24.77 22.48 -8.36
C ALA A 49 24.99 21.05 -7.84
N VAL A 50 24.80 20.07 -8.72
CA VAL A 50 24.77 18.66 -8.36
C VAL A 50 26.11 18.30 -7.76
N THR A 51 26.21 18.30 -6.43
CA THR A 51 27.29 17.61 -5.72
C THR A 51 27.25 16.17 -6.21
N PRO A 52 28.38 15.53 -6.55
CA PRO A 52 28.41 14.16 -7.04
C PRO A 52 27.54 13.31 -6.14
N ARG A 53 26.42 12.84 -6.70
CA ARG A 53 25.34 12.21 -5.95
C ARG A 53 25.94 11.00 -5.27
N ALA A 54 25.94 10.97 -3.93
CA ALA A 54 26.28 9.77 -3.19
C ALA A 54 25.55 8.57 -3.82
N ARG A 55 26.25 7.45 -4.03
CA ARG A 55 25.69 6.26 -4.68
C ARG A 55 24.31 5.97 -4.08
N ARG A 56 23.25 6.22 -4.87
CA ARG A 56 21.87 6.03 -4.43
C ARG A 56 21.73 4.53 -4.11
N SER A 57 21.22 4.18 -2.94
CA SER A 57 20.97 2.78 -2.62
C SER A 57 19.99 2.18 -3.64
N ALA A 58 20.10 0.89 -3.94
CA ALA A 58 19.20 0.22 -4.89
C ALA A 58 17.72 0.39 -4.50
N ALA A 59 17.43 0.35 -3.19
CA ALA A 59 16.10 0.63 -2.64
C ALA A 59 15.62 2.06 -2.95
N ALA A 60 16.49 3.06 -2.86
CA ALA A 60 16.14 4.45 -3.19
C ALA A 60 15.92 4.67 -4.70
N VAL A 61 16.50 3.83 -5.55
CA VAL A 61 16.22 3.82 -7.00
C VAL A 61 14.86 3.19 -7.27
N LEU A 62 14.55 2.05 -6.65
CA LEU A 62 13.24 1.39 -6.76
C LEU A 62 12.11 2.29 -6.24
N LEU A 63 12.27 2.90 -5.07
CA LEU A 63 11.30 3.85 -4.53
C LEU A 63 11.09 5.04 -5.46
N ALA A 64 12.15 5.60 -6.04
CA ALA A 64 12.02 6.69 -7.00
C ALA A 64 11.27 6.26 -8.27
N ALA A 65 11.47 5.03 -8.75
CA ALA A 65 10.76 4.48 -9.90
C ALA A 65 9.26 4.23 -9.61
N LEU A 66 8.91 3.92 -8.37
CA LEU A 66 7.53 3.64 -7.94
C LEU A 66 6.72 4.89 -7.56
N GLY A 67 7.29 6.09 -7.64
CA GLY A 67 6.61 7.36 -7.27
C GLY A 67 7.12 8.01 -5.99
N GLY A 68 8.26 7.57 -5.47
CA GLY A 68 8.92 8.15 -4.30
C GLY A 68 8.22 7.81 -2.99
N TRP A 69 8.07 8.80 -2.11
CA TRP A 69 7.48 8.62 -0.78
C TRP A 69 6.00 8.18 -0.83
N GLY A 70 5.28 8.54 -1.90
CA GLY A 70 3.89 8.09 -2.10
C GLY A 70 3.75 6.57 -2.22
N ALA A 71 4.76 5.88 -2.77
CA ALA A 71 4.79 4.42 -2.89
C ALA A 71 4.95 3.71 -1.54
N VAL A 72 5.54 4.37 -0.54
CA VAL A 72 5.72 3.80 0.81
C VAL A 72 4.37 3.54 1.47
N GLY A 73 3.37 4.40 1.20
CA GLY A 73 2.02 4.22 1.72
C GLY A 73 1.38 2.91 1.24
N SER A 74 1.36 2.69 -0.08
CA SER A 74 0.77 1.47 -0.65
C SER A 74 1.56 0.21 -0.29
N MET A 75 2.89 0.28 -0.18
CA MET A 75 3.70 -0.85 0.30
C MET A 75 3.36 -1.22 1.75
N THR A 76 3.14 -0.23 2.61
CA THR A 76 2.74 -0.46 4.01
C THR A 76 1.36 -1.13 4.06
N THR A 77 0.39 -0.60 3.31
CA THR A 77 -0.94 -1.22 3.19
C THR A 77 -0.87 -2.63 2.63
N ALA A 78 -0.07 -2.87 1.59
CA ALA A 78 0.12 -4.20 1.01
C ALA A 78 0.77 -5.18 2.00
N THR A 79 1.69 -4.71 2.83
CA THR A 79 2.32 -5.53 3.89
C THR A 79 1.30 -5.94 4.94
N ILE A 80 0.49 -4.99 5.42
CA ILE A 80 -0.59 -5.26 6.40
C ILE A 80 -1.61 -6.23 5.79
N LEU A 81 -1.99 -6.01 4.54
CA LEU A 81 -2.91 -6.89 3.82
C LEU A 81 -2.34 -8.30 3.65
N GLY A 82 -1.05 -8.43 3.33
CA GLY A 82 -0.37 -9.72 3.26
C GLY A 82 -0.37 -10.46 4.59
N ILE A 83 -0.12 -9.76 5.71
CA ILE A 83 -0.20 -10.35 7.06
C ILE A 83 -1.64 -10.81 7.35
N TRP A 84 -2.64 -9.98 7.04
CA TRP A 84 -4.05 -10.32 7.22
C TRP A 84 -4.44 -11.60 6.47
N ILE A 85 -4.09 -11.69 5.19
CA ILE A 85 -4.38 -12.87 4.35
C ILE A 85 -3.63 -14.11 4.83
N GLY A 86 -2.41 -13.95 5.37
CA GLY A 86 -1.63 -15.06 5.92
C GLY A 86 -2.26 -15.66 7.19
N VAL A 87 -2.85 -14.83 8.06
CA VAL A 87 -3.50 -15.28 9.29
C VAL A 87 -4.92 -15.79 9.05
N ALA A 88 -5.69 -15.07 8.22
CA ALA A 88 -7.06 -15.41 7.88
C ALA A 88 -7.13 -15.90 6.44
N GLN A 89 -6.58 -17.08 6.18
CA GLN A 89 -6.61 -17.67 4.84
C GLN A 89 -8.06 -17.89 4.40
N PRO A 90 -8.52 -17.26 3.29
CA PRO A 90 -9.83 -17.53 2.73
C PRO A 90 -9.94 -18.96 2.19
N ASP A 91 -11.11 -19.59 2.34
CA ASP A 91 -11.37 -20.99 1.96
C ASP A 91 -10.98 -21.33 0.52
N GLY A 92 -11.12 -20.35 -0.39
CA GLY A 92 -10.74 -20.50 -1.80
C GLY A 92 -9.23 -20.75 -2.03
N LEU A 93 -8.35 -20.25 -1.16
CA LEU A 93 -6.91 -20.52 -1.25
C LEU A 93 -6.57 -21.96 -0.83
N ASN A 94 -7.34 -22.54 0.08
CA ASN A 94 -7.15 -23.91 0.51
C ASN A 94 -7.52 -24.88 -0.61
N ALA A 95 -8.65 -24.62 -1.28
CA ALA A 95 -9.06 -25.38 -2.47
C ALA A 95 -8.07 -25.26 -3.64
N LEU A 96 -7.51 -24.07 -3.87
CA LEU A 96 -6.48 -23.85 -4.89
C LEU A 96 -5.17 -24.59 -4.56
N SER A 97 -4.75 -24.57 -3.30
CA SER A 97 -3.56 -25.30 -2.82
C SER A 97 -3.71 -26.80 -3.02
N GLN A 98 -4.88 -27.36 -2.68
CA GLN A 98 -5.21 -28.78 -2.90
C GLN A 98 -5.22 -29.14 -4.40
N ALA A 99 -5.84 -28.29 -5.23
CA ALA A 99 -5.88 -28.50 -6.67
C ALA A 99 -4.48 -28.44 -7.32
N TRP A 100 -3.60 -27.55 -6.83
CA TRP A 100 -2.25 -27.39 -7.38
C TRP A 100 -1.26 -28.46 -6.87
N SER A 101 -1.39 -28.86 -5.60
CA SER A 101 -0.54 -29.91 -5.00
C SER A 101 -0.93 -31.33 -5.41
N GLY A 102 -2.14 -31.52 -5.93
CA GLY A 102 -2.62 -32.83 -6.41
C GLY A 102 -2.77 -33.88 -5.30
N GLY A 103 -2.76 -33.46 -4.04
CA GLY A 103 -2.80 -34.35 -2.88
C GLY A 103 -3.85 -33.94 -1.85
N ASP A 104 -4.37 -34.93 -1.13
CA ASP A 104 -5.19 -34.70 0.06
C ASP A 104 -4.33 -34.02 1.14
N THR A 105 -4.90 -33.01 1.82
CA THR A 105 -4.23 -32.35 2.94
C THR A 105 -4.09 -33.34 4.09
N VAL A 106 -2.86 -33.71 4.42
CA VAL A 106 -2.54 -34.46 5.64
C VAL A 106 -2.22 -33.45 6.73
N GLU A 107 -3.04 -33.41 7.77
CA GLU A 107 -2.73 -32.60 8.94
C GLU A 107 -1.54 -33.21 9.69
N VAL A 108 -0.41 -32.49 9.70
CA VAL A 108 0.75 -32.84 10.50
C VAL A 108 0.65 -32.07 11.82
N PRO A 109 0.43 -32.73 12.97
CA PRO A 109 0.33 -32.04 14.24
C PRO A 109 1.67 -31.40 14.59
N LEU A 110 1.70 -30.06 14.58
CA LEU A 110 2.89 -29.24 14.86
C LEU A 110 3.33 -29.29 16.35
N THR A 111 2.50 -29.88 17.21
CA THR A 111 2.72 -30.02 18.66
C THR A 111 2.90 -31.47 19.10
N GLY A 112 3.07 -32.41 18.16
CA GLY A 112 3.26 -33.82 18.47
C GLY A 112 4.56 -34.07 19.22
N VAL A 113 4.51 -34.09 20.56
CA VAL A 113 5.57 -34.54 21.48
C VAL A 113 6.13 -35.91 21.07
N GLU A 114 5.35 -36.70 20.35
CA GLU A 114 5.67 -38.02 19.83
C GLU A 114 6.80 -38.01 18.78
N THR A 115 7.00 -36.88 18.07
CA THR A 115 8.13 -36.71 17.14
C THR A 115 9.47 -36.49 17.85
N LEU A 116 9.44 -35.96 19.08
CA LEU A 116 10.63 -35.88 19.95
C LEU A 116 10.97 -37.24 20.56
N VAL A 117 9.97 -38.05 20.93
CA VAL A 117 10.17 -39.39 21.50
C VAL A 117 10.66 -40.40 20.45
N GLY A 118 10.34 -40.21 19.17
CA GLY A 118 10.82 -41.05 18.06
C GLY A 118 12.32 -40.93 17.75
N LEU A 119 13.00 -39.90 18.26
CA LEU A 119 14.46 -39.70 18.09
C LEU A 119 15.30 -40.39 19.18
N GLU A 120 14.67 -40.91 20.24
CA GLU A 120 15.34 -41.60 21.35
C GLU A 120 15.71 -43.06 21.01
N GLY A 121 15.21 -43.61 19.89
CA GLY A 121 15.50 -44.98 19.44
C GLY A 121 16.76 -45.12 18.57
N LEU A 122 17.54 -44.05 18.40
CA LEU A 122 18.71 -43.98 17.51
C LEU A 122 20.02 -43.65 18.24
N LEU A 123 20.02 -43.67 19.59
CA LEU A 123 21.19 -43.66 20.46
C LEU A 123 21.22 -44.94 21.31
#